data_AF-A0A8S3YW36-F1
#
_entry.id   AF-A0A8S3YW36-F1
#
_cell.length_a   1.000
_cell.length_b   1.000
_cell.length_c   1.000
_cell.angle_alpha   90.00
_cell.angle_beta   90.00
_cell.angle_gamma   90.00
#
_symmetry.space_group_name_H-M   'P 1'
#
loop_
_entity.id
_entity.type
_entity.pdbx_description
1 polymer ?
#
loop_
_entity_poly.entity_id
_entity_poly.type
_entity_poly.pdbx_seq_one_letter_code
_entity_poly.pdbx_strand_id
1 'polypeptide(L)' 'GEDFDQRVMEHFIKLYKKKKGKDIRKDNRAVQKLRREVEKAKRALSSAHSARLEIEGFFDNEDFSEVLTRAKFEELNM' A
#
# COMPACT_ATOMS: atom_id res chain seq x y z
N GLY A 1 -13.82 -0.12 -8.65
CA GLY A 1 -12.70 0.83 -8.45
C GLY A 1 -12.20 0.75 -7.03
N GLU A 2 -13.09 1.01 -6.07
CA GLU A 2 -12.80 0.90 -4.63
C GLU A 2 -12.38 -0.51 -4.17
N ASP A 3 -12.93 -1.59 -4.76
CA ASP A 3 -12.51 -2.96 -4.44
C ASP A 3 -11.02 -3.21 -4.69
N PHE A 4 -10.46 -2.61 -5.75
CA PHE A 4 -9.06 -2.75 -6.10
C PHE A 4 -8.17 -2.08 -5.06
N ASP A 5 -8.55 -0.85 -4.67
CA ASP A 5 -7.84 -0.11 -3.63
C ASP A 5 -7.87 -0.88 -2.30
N GLN A 6 -9.00 -1.49 -1.95
CA GLN A 6 -9.12 -2.29 -0.73
C GLN A 6 -8.22 -3.52 -0.73
N ARG A 7 -8.18 -4.30 -1.82
CA ARG A 7 -7.32 -5.51 -1.92
C ARG A 7 -5.83 -5.17 -1.83
N VAL A 8 -5.42 -4.10 -2.52
CA VAL A 8 -4.03 -3.62 -2.50
C VAL A 8 -3.66 -3.08 -1.12
N MET A 9 -4.53 -2.29 -0.48
CA MET A 9 -4.34 -1.85 0.90
C MET A 9 -4.20 -3.03 1.87
N GLU A 10 -5.08 -4.04 1.77
CA GLU A 10 -5.00 -5.23 2.61
C GLU A 10 -3.69 -5.99 2.43
N HIS A 11 -3.16 -6.07 1.21
CA HIS A 11 -1.86 -6.65 0.94
C HIS A 11 -0.74 -5.92 1.70
N PHE A 12 -0.69 -4.59 1.60
CA PHE A 12 0.33 -3.79 2.29
C PHE A 12 0.18 -3.82 3.81
N ILE A 13 -1.05 -3.83 4.34
CA ILE A 13 -1.30 -3.98 5.77
C ILE A 13 -0.77 -5.34 6.27
N LYS A 14 -1.06 -6.43 5.55
CA LYS A 14 -0.55 -7.78 5.88
C LYS A 14 0.98 -7.83 5.79
N LEU A 15 1.56 -7.18 4.79
CA LEU A 15 3.00 -7.14 4.56
C LEU A 15 3.72 -6.33 5.67
N TYR A 16 3.18 -5.17 6.04
CA TYR A 16 3.68 -4.37 7.16
C TYR A 16 3.61 -5.15 8.47
N LYS A 17 2.47 -5.81 8.74
CA LYS A 17 2.31 -6.69 9.91
C LYS A 17 3.32 -7.84 9.93
N LYS A 18 3.61 -8.46 8.77
CA LYS A 18 4.63 -9.51 8.66
C LYS A 18 6.05 -9.00 8.91
N LYS A 19 6.38 -7.79 8.43
CA LYS A 19 7.72 -7.19 8.55
C LYS A 19 7.99 -6.58 9.93
N LYS A 20 6.99 -5.91 10.52
CA LYS A 20 7.13 -5.10 11.74
C LYS A 20 6.39 -5.67 12.95
N GLY A 21 5.56 -6.69 12.77
CA GLY A 21 4.71 -7.25 13.83
C GLY A 21 3.56 -6.33 14.28
N LYS A 22 3.41 -5.15 13.67
CA LYS A 22 2.45 -4.11 14.05
C LYS A 22 1.25 -4.11 13.09
N ASP A 23 0.04 -3.99 13.64
CA ASP A 23 -1.20 -3.93 12.85
C ASP A 23 -1.71 -2.48 12.79
N ILE A 24 -1.62 -1.88 11.59
CA ILE A 24 -1.97 -0.48 11.36
C ILE A 24 -3.46 -0.24 11.15
N ARG A 25 -4.30 -1.28 11.10
CA ARG A 25 -5.76 -1.14 10.85
C ARG A 25 -6.45 -0.30 11.92
N LYS A 26 -5.87 -0.25 13.12
CA LYS A 26 -6.37 0.51 14.26
C LYS A 26 -6.01 2.00 14.19
N ASP A 27 -5.09 2.38 13.32
CA ASP A 27 -4.64 3.77 13.18
C ASP A 27 -5.21 4.39 11.91
N ASN A 28 -6.25 5.21 12.08
CA ASN A 28 -6.93 5.87 10.96
C ASN A 28 -5.97 6.77 10.17
N ARG A 29 -4.96 7.37 10.81
CA ARG A 29 -4.01 8.26 10.12
C ARG A 29 -3.08 7.47 9.20
N ALA A 30 -2.55 6.34 9.68
CA ALA A 30 -1.73 5.43 8.89
C ALA A 30 -2.53 4.85 7.73
N VAL A 31 -3.76 4.40 7.97
CA VAL A 31 -4.64 3.87 6.90
C VAL A 31 -4.91 4.93 5.82
N GLN A 32 -5.20 6.18 6.21
CA GLN A 32 -5.41 7.27 5.25
C GLN A 32 -4.15 7.58 4.43
N LYS A 33 -2.98 7.60 5.07
CA LYS A 33 -1.70 7.76 4.36
C LYS A 33 -1.46 6.62 3.36
N LEU A 34 -1.72 5.37 3.76
CA LEU A 34 -1.60 4.21 2.88
C LEU A 34 -2.52 4.32 1.67
N ARG A 35 -3.79 4.67 1.90
CA ARG A 35 -4.78 4.83 0.83
C ARG A 35 -4.30 5.82 -0.23
N ARG A 36 -3.81 6.99 0.20
CA ARG A 36 -3.33 8.04 -0.73
C ARG A 36 -2.17 7.56 -1.59
N GLU A 37 -1.17 6.90 -1.00
CA GLU A 37 -0.03 6.39 -1.77
C GLU A 37 -0.40 5.18 -2.64
N VAL A 38 -1.35 4.35 -2.22
CA VAL A 38 -1.91 3.27 -3.07
C VAL A 38 -2.62 3.84 -4.30
N GLU A 39 -3.43 4.89 -4.15
CA GLU A 39 -4.08 5.53 -5.30
C GLU A 39 -3.06 6.14 -6.27
N LYS A 40 -1.99 6.76 -5.74
CA LYS A 40 -0.87 7.29 -6.53
C LYS A 40 -0.14 6.17 -7.27
N ALA A 41 0.15 5.06 -6.61
CA ALA A 41 0.79 3.90 -7.20
C ALA A 41 -0.09 3.25 -8.29
N LYS A 42 -1.39 3.10 -8.04
CA LYS A 42 -2.38 2.61 -9.02
C LYS A 42 -2.35 3.46 -10.29
N ARG A 43 -2.39 4.79 -10.15
CA ARG A 43 -2.33 5.71 -11.30
C ARG A 43 -1.02 5.58 -12.07
N ALA A 44 0.10 5.39 -11.38
CA ALA A 44 1.40 5.17 -12.02
C ALA A 44 1.46 3.80 -12.74
N LEU A 45 0.86 2.75 -12.18
CA LEU A 45 0.82 1.41 -12.79
C LEU A 45 -0.06 1.31 -14.03
N SER A 46 -0.95 2.28 -14.27
CA SER A 46 -1.68 2.38 -15.54
C SER A 46 -0.75 2.63 -16.74
N SER A 47 0.44 3.21 -16.52
CA SER A 47 1.42 3.50 -17.58
C SER A 47 2.79 2.84 -17.36
N ALA A 48 3.14 2.48 -16.12
CA ALA A 48 4.42 1.89 -15.76
C ALA A 48 4.30 0.42 -15.32
N HIS A 49 5.41 -0.32 -15.42
CA HIS A 49 5.48 -1.71 -14.95
C HIS A 49 5.63 -1.84 -13.42
N SER A 50 6.00 -0.76 -12.74
CA SER A 50 6.17 -0.72 -11.28
C SER A 50 5.98 0.69 -10.74
N ALA A 51 5.54 0.79 -9.49
CA ALA A 51 5.43 2.03 -8.73
C ALA A 51 6.02 1.84 -7.33
N ARG A 52 6.74 2.83 -6.83
CA ARG A 52 7.22 2.86 -5.45
C ARG A 52 6.18 3.58 -4.57
N LEU A 53 5.73 2.91 -3.52
CA LEU A 53 5.00 3.55 -2.42
C LEU A 53 6.01 3.99 -1.37
N GLU A 54 5.95 5.25 -0.98
CA GLU A 54 6.80 5.81 0.07
C GLU A 54 5.95 6.70 0.97
N ILE A 55 5.92 6.36 2.26
CA ILE A 55 5.11 7.03 3.26
C ILE A 55 5.99 7.41 4.43
N GLU A 56 6.19 8.72 4.59
CA GLU A 56 6.93 9.29 5.72
C GLU A 56 6.08 9.30 7.00
N GLY A 57 6.72 8.93 8.11
CA GLY A 57 6.10 8.85 9.44
C GLY A 57 4.82 8.02 9.42
N PHE A 58 4.87 6.83 8.81
CA PHE A 58 3.71 6.02 8.49
C PHE A 58 2.95 5.55 9.73
N PHE A 59 3.64 4.85 10.63
CA PHE A 59 3.11 4.38 11.90
C PHE A 59 4.22 4.43 12.94
N ASP A 60 3.93 4.98 14.13
CA ASP A 60 4.92 5.10 15.22
C ASP A 60 6.18 5.90 14.83
N ASN A 61 6.04 6.89 13.93
CA ASN A 61 7.12 7.63 13.27
C ASN A 61 8.11 6.79 12.44
N GLU A 62 7.77 5.53 12.13
CA GLU A 62 8.54 4.72 11.19
C GLU A 62 8.09 5.00 9.75
N ASP A 63 9.05 5.17 8.85
CA ASP A 63 8.77 5.30 7.43
C ASP A 63 8.44 3.93 6.81
N PHE A 64 7.65 3.95 5.74
CA PHE A 64 7.29 2.76 4.98
C PHE A 64 7.55 2.97 3.50
N SER A 65 8.39 2.12 2.91
CA SER A 65 8.69 2.15 1.48
C SER A 65 8.61 0.75 0.92
N GLU A 66 7.80 0.55 -0.12
CA GLU A 66 7.66 -0.73 -0.83
C GLU A 66 7.46 -0.50 -2.32
N VAL A 67 7.78 -1.50 -3.13
CA VAL A 67 7.57 -1.46 -4.59
C VAL A 67 6.38 -2.34 -4.94
N LEU A 68 5.40 -1.77 -5.63
CA LEU A 68 4.29 -2.49 -6.24
C LEU A 68 4.60 -2.69 -7.73
N THR A 69 4.64 -3.93 -8.19
CA THR A 69 4.74 -4.22 -9.63
C THR A 69 3.36 -4.37 -10.24
N ARG A 70 3.24 -4.10 -11.54
CA ARG A 70 2.00 -4.30 -12.30
C ARG A 70 1.53 -5.74 -12.22
N ALA A 71 2.45 -6.70 -12.35
CA ALA A 71 2.14 -8.12 -12.20
C ALA A 71 1.55 -8.45 -10.81
N LYS A 72 2.12 -7.87 -9.74
CA LYS A 72 1.58 -8.07 -8.39
C LYS A 72 0.22 -7.40 -8.21
N PHE A 73 0.04 -6.22 -8.79
CA PHE A 73 -1.26 -5.53 -8.80
C PHE A 73 -2.32 -6.36 -9.52
N GLU A 74 -2.01 -6.94 -10.68
CA GLU A 74 -2.92 -7.81 -11.43
C GLU A 74 -3.24 -9.09 -10.64
N GLU A 75 -2.25 -9.73 -10.02
CA GLU A 75 -2.44 -10.91 -9.16
C GLU A 75 -3.38 -10.63 -7.96
N LEU A 76 -3.24 -9.47 -7.31
CA LEU A 76 -4.08 -9.08 -6.18
C LEU A 76 -5.53 -8.76 -6.59
N ASN A 77 -5.76 -8.45 -7.86
CA ASN A 77 -7.04 -8.04 -8.39
C ASN A 77 -7.71 -9.09 -9.30
N MET A 78 -7.08 -10.26 -9.43
CA MET A 78 -7.67 -11.44 -10.06
C MET A 78 -8.82 -12.03 -9.26
#